data_AF-A0A0F2LPW8-F1
#
_entry.id   AF-A0A0F2LPW8-F1
#
_cell.length_a   1.000
_cell.length_b   1.000
_cell.length_c   1.000
_cell.angle_alpha   90.00
_cell.angle_beta   90.00
_cell.angle_gamma   90.00
#
_symmetry.space_group_name_H-M   'P 1'
#
loop_
_entity.id
_entity.type
_entity.pdbx_description
1 polymer ?
#
loop_
_entity_poly.entity_id
_entity_poly.type
_entity_poly.pdbx_seq_one_letter_code
_entity_poly.pdbx_strand_id
1 'polypeptide(L)'
;MFEANVEKWDTRYKVEIPLKGLFYLPFNLVVYVTSVLRSTHSVNYVINVADFAEHRWGIVMFKVREDEVDMEVEVEVPLNIVTSRILRKRVERFAENFNEAVRLYRIEKKI
;
A
#
# COMPACT_ATOMS: atom_id res chain seq x y z
N MET A 1 4.91 17.39 -0.04
CA MET A 1 4.48 16.15 -0.72
C MET A 1 5.22 15.02 -0.01
N PHE A 2 4.53 14.05 0.61
CA PHE A 2 5.22 12.94 1.29
C PHE A 2 5.42 11.84 0.25
N GLU A 3 6.58 11.86 -0.41
CA GLU A 3 7.00 10.81 -1.33
C GLU A 3 7.42 9.59 -0.51
N ALA A 4 6.80 8.45 -0.81
CA ALA A 4 7.18 7.18 -0.18
C ALA A 4 8.37 6.60 -0.95
N ASN A 5 9.39 6.13 -0.24
CA ASN A 5 10.48 5.42 -0.87
C ASN A 5 10.10 3.93 -0.99
N VAL A 6 10.25 3.35 -2.18
CA VAL A 6 9.85 1.96 -2.47
C VAL A 6 11.06 1.20 -2.98
N GLU A 7 11.55 0.26 -2.18
CA GLU A 7 12.58 -0.70 -2.57
C GLU A 7 11.93 -2.04 -2.91
N LYS A 8 12.27 -2.63 -4.06
CA LYS A 8 11.74 -3.92 -4.51
C LYS A 8 12.84 -4.98 -4.49
N TRP A 9 12.56 -6.09 -3.81
CA TRP A 9 13.37 -7.30 -3.83
C TRP A 9 12.50 -8.49 -4.26
N ASP A 10 12.53 -8.79 -5.56
CA ASP A 10 11.76 -9.88 -6.18
C ASP A 10 10.22 -9.75 -5.92
N THR A 11 9.67 -10.58 -5.02
CA THR A 11 8.26 -10.61 -4.62
C THR A 11 7.95 -9.77 -3.38
N ARG A 12 8.99 -9.15 -2.80
CA ARG A 12 8.91 -8.33 -1.59
C ARG A 12 9.14 -6.86 -1.92
N TYR A 13 8.44 -6.00 -1.20
CA TYR A 13 8.60 -4.56 -1.24
C TYR A 13 8.89 -4.06 0.17
N LYS A 14 9.79 -3.10 0.29
CA LYS A 14 9.96 -2.29 1.49
C LYS A 14 9.55 -0.88 1.12
N VAL A 15 8.55 -0.38 1.84
CA VAL A 15 7.99 0.94 1.62
C VAL A 15 8.26 1.77 2.87
N GLU A 16 8.93 2.91 2.69
CA GLU A 16 9.15 3.87 3.76
C GLU A 16 8.24 5.07 3.54
N ILE A 17 7.27 5.25 4.45
CA ILE A 17 6.31 6.35 4.39
C ILE A 17 6.73 7.39 5.44
N PRO A 18 7.21 8.57 5.03
CA PRO A 18 7.51 9.64 5.97
C PRO A 18 6.19 10.15 6.56
N LEU A 19 6.03 10.01 7.87
CA LEU A 19 4.89 10.53 8.62
C LEU A 19 5.36 11.67 9.52
N LYS A 20 4.55 12.73 9.61
CA LYS A 20 4.70 13.74 10.65
C LYS A 20 3.99 13.21 11.90
N GLY A 21 4.75 12.90 12.94
CA GLY A 21 4.18 12.45 14.20
C GLY A 21 3.41 13.52 14.96
N LEU A 22 2.65 13.10 15.99
CA LEU A 22 2.38 13.98 17.12
C LEU A 22 3.76 14.46 17.62
N PHE A 23 3.92 15.77 17.83
CA PHE A 23 5.19 16.44 18.19
C PHE A 23 6.15 16.81 17.04
N TYR A 24 5.74 16.77 15.77
CA TYR A 24 6.56 17.24 14.62
C TYR A 24 7.88 16.50 14.38
N LEU A 25 8.18 15.45 15.16
CA LEU A 25 9.31 14.58 14.90
C LEU A 25 9.03 13.76 13.63
N PRO A 26 9.91 13.82 12.61
CA PRO A 26 9.77 12.99 11.43
C PRO A 26 10.09 11.55 11.81
N PHE A 27 9.15 10.64 11.58
CA PHE A 27 9.42 9.21 11.65
C PHE A 27 8.97 8.54 10.36
N ASN A 28 9.72 7.52 9.94
CA ASN A 28 9.40 6.75 8.76
C ASN A 28 8.67 5.49 9.20
N LEU A 29 7.43 5.31 8.72
CA LEU A 29 6.75 4.02 8.83
C LEU A 29 7.37 3.08 7.81
N VAL A 30 8.04 2.03 8.28
CA VAL A 30 8.61 1.00 7.42
C VAL A 30 7.59 -0.12 7.27
N VAL A 31 7.19 -0.36 6.03
CA VAL A 31 6.15 -1.33 5.67
C VAL A 31 6.76 -2.36 4.74
N TYR A 32 6.82 -3.61 5.19
CA TYR A 32 7.22 -4.73 4.36
C TYR A 32 5.99 -5.36 3.73
N VAL A 33 5.98 -5.50 2.41
CA VAL A 33 4.88 -6.09 1.66
C VAL A 33 5.40 -7.31 0.93
N THR A 34 4.82 -8.48 1.19
CA THR A 34 5.17 -9.73 0.50
C THR A 34 3.97 -10.22 -0.29
N SER A 35 4.12 -10.51 -1.58
CA SER A 35 3.04 -11.19 -2.33
C SER A 35 2.99 -12.65 -1.92
N VAL A 36 1.88 -13.10 -1.33
CA VAL A 36 1.79 -14.45 -0.74
C VAL A 36 1.00 -15.39 -1.63
N LEU A 37 -0.05 -14.92 -2.31
CA LEU A 37 -0.90 -15.74 -3.17
C LEU A 37 -1.20 -14.99 -4.47
N ARG A 38 -0.92 -15.61 -5.61
CA ARG A 38 -1.31 -15.14 -6.94
C ARG A 38 -2.17 -16.21 -7.58
N SER A 39 -3.43 -15.89 -7.82
CA SER A 39 -4.32 -16.69 -8.66
C SER A 39 -4.55 -15.96 -9.98
N THR A 40 -5.26 -16.61 -10.91
CA THR A 40 -5.67 -15.98 -12.18
C THR A 40 -6.57 -14.75 -11.98
N HIS A 41 -7.29 -14.67 -10.86
CA HIS A 41 -8.28 -13.62 -10.60
C HIS A 41 -8.02 -12.87 -9.29
N SER A 42 -6.93 -13.15 -8.57
CA SER A 42 -6.66 -12.47 -7.31
C SER A 42 -5.18 -12.39 -6.98
N VAL A 43 -4.81 -11.32 -6.30
CA VAL A 43 -3.46 -11.14 -5.75
C VAL A 43 -3.59 -10.69 -4.30
N ASN A 44 -2.99 -11.46 -3.39
CA ASN A 44 -2.95 -11.16 -1.97
C ASN A 44 -1.54 -10.76 -1.54
N TYR A 45 -1.47 -9.62 -0.88
CA TYR A 45 -0.27 -9.10 -0.27
C TYR A 45 -0.41 -9.14 1.24
N VAL A 46 0.59 -9.71 1.92
CA VAL A 46 0.73 -9.60 3.37
C VAL A 46 1.63 -8.43 3.68
N ILE A 47 1.15 -7.57 4.56
CA ILE A 47 1.81 -6.37 5.03
C ILE A 47 2.30 -6.63 6.45
N ASN A 48 3.56 -6.29 6.72
CA ASN A 48 4.11 -6.19 8.07
C ASN A 48 4.55 -4.74 8.28
N VAL A 49 3.91 -4.08 9.24
CA VAL A 49 4.29 -2.73 9.67
C VAL A 49 5.29 -2.90 10.81
N ALA A 50 6.53 -2.51 10.55
CA ALA A 50 7.57 -2.49 11.57
C ALA A 50 7.36 -1.24 12.44
N ASP A 51 6.61 -1.39 13.53
CA ASP A 51 6.48 -0.41 14.60
C ASP A 51 7.53 -0.69 15.69
N PHE A 52 7.91 0.33 16.46
CA PHE A 52 8.93 0.24 17.51
C PHE A 52 8.55 -0.67 18.68
N ALA A 53 7.27 -1.08 18.79
CA ALA A 53 6.74 -1.85 19.91
C ALA A 53 6.31 -3.29 19.52
N GLU A 54 5.59 -3.47 18.40
CA GLU A 54 4.98 -4.75 18.04
C GLU A 54 4.93 -4.95 16.51
N HIS A 55 5.03 -6.20 16.06
CA HIS A 55 4.78 -6.55 14.66
C HIS A 55 3.28 -6.51 14.38
N ARG A 56 2.84 -5.54 13.59
CA ARG A 56 1.44 -5.46 13.15
C ARG A 56 1.31 -5.97 11.73
N TRP A 57 0.31 -6.81 11.51
CA TRP A 57 0.06 -7.44 10.23
C TRP A 57 -1.13 -6.80 9.52
N GLY A 58 -1.12 -6.89 8.21
CA GLY A 58 -2.23 -6.48 7.37
C GLY A 58 -2.25 -7.28 6.09
N ILE A 59 -3.35 -7.15 5.35
CA ILE A 59 -3.59 -7.79 4.09
C ILE A 59 -4.10 -6.74 3.11
N VAL A 60 -3.54 -6.73 1.91
CA VAL A 60 -4.13 -6.05 0.76
C VAL A 60 -4.47 -7.10 -0.28
N MET A 61 -5.72 -7.14 -0.68
CA MET A 61 -6.24 -8.11 -1.62
C MET A 61 -6.85 -7.39 -2.82
N PHE A 62 -6.43 -7.80 -4.01
CA PHE A 62 -7.04 -7.39 -5.27
C PHE A 62 -7.79 -8.60 -5.85
N LYS A 63 -9.07 -8.42 -6.20
CA LYS A 63 -9.87 -9.43 -6.92
C LYS A 63 -10.31 -8.84 -8.25
N VAL A 64 -10.00 -9.55 -9.33
CA VAL A 64 -10.39 -9.20 -10.70
C VAL A 64 -11.70 -9.90 -11.02
N ARG A 65 -12.69 -9.12 -11.44
CA ARG A 65 -13.95 -9.57 -12.02
C ARG A 65 -14.01 -9.06 -13.47
N GLU A 66 -15.05 -9.42 -14.23
CA GLU A 66 -15.11 -9.15 -15.69
C GLU A 66 -14.80 -7.68 -16.05
N ASP A 67 -15.38 -6.71 -15.34
CA ASP A 67 -15.20 -5.28 -15.63
C ASP A 67 -14.74 -4.44 -14.42
N GLU A 68 -14.45 -5.09 -13.29
CA GLU A 68 -14.13 -4.40 -12.04
C GLU A 68 -12.97 -5.06 -11.29
N VAL A 69 -12.22 -4.24 -10.54
CA VAL A 69 -11.18 -4.71 -9.63
C VAL A 69 -11.57 -4.28 -8.22
N ASP A 70 -11.90 -5.25 -7.38
CA ASP A 70 -12.13 -5.00 -5.96
C ASP A 70 -10.77 -4.92 -5.25
N MET A 71 -10.58 -3.86 -4.46
CA MET A 71 -9.43 -3.70 -3.58
C MET A 71 -9.90 -3.69 -2.13
N GLU A 72 -9.43 -4.67 -1.36
CA GLU A 72 -9.67 -4.77 0.08
C GLU A 72 -8.35 -4.51 0.83
N VAL A 73 -8.40 -3.62 1.83
CA VAL A 73 -7.24 -3.23 2.63
C VAL A 73 -7.59 -3.38 4.09
N GLU A 74 -6.99 -4.37 4.74
CA GLU A 74 -7.10 -4.58 6.18
C GLU A 74 -5.70 -4.43 6.77
N VAL A 75 -5.42 -3.31 7.43
CA VAL A 75 -4.10 -3.10 8.05
C VAL A 75 -4.29 -2.54 9.43
N GLU A 76 -3.72 -3.21 10.43
CA GLU A 76 -3.60 -2.65 11.74
C GLU A 76 -2.41 -1.67 11.75
N VAL A 77 -2.71 -0.38 11.72
CA VAL A 77 -1.69 0.67 11.70
C VAL A 77 -1.70 1.39 13.05
N PRO A 78 -0.53 1.65 13.69
CA PRO A 78 -0.42 2.40 14.94
C PRO A 78 -0.62 3.90 14.68
N LEU A 79 -1.73 4.25 14.05
CA LEU A 79 -1.99 5.57 13.53
C LEU A 79 -3.10 6.23 14.33
N ASN A 80 -2.86 7.49 14.70
CA ASN A 80 -3.94 8.36 15.15
C ASN A 80 -5.02 8.50 14.04
N ILE A 81 -6.19 9.00 14.42
CA ILE A 81 -7.33 9.23 13.51
C ILE A 81 -6.95 10.10 12.30
N VAL A 82 -5.93 10.96 12.43
CA VAL A 82 -5.48 11.85 11.37
C VAL A 82 -4.77 11.06 10.26
N THR A 83 -3.87 10.16 10.60
CA THR A 83 -3.13 9.40 9.60
C THR A 83 -3.99 8.33 8.95
N SER A 84 -4.98 7.75 9.64
CA SER A 84 -5.97 6.86 9.02
C SER A 84 -6.82 7.59 7.97
N ARG A 85 -7.23 8.85 8.23
CA ARG A 85 -7.90 9.70 7.23
C ARG A 85 -7.02 10.03 6.03
N ILE A 86 -5.72 10.26 6.25
CA ILE A 86 -4.77 10.52 5.15
C ILE A 86 -4.60 9.28 4.27
N LEU A 87 -4.43 8.10 4.85
CA LEU A 87 -4.34 6.85 4.11
C LEU A 87 -5.61 6.58 3.31
N ARG A 88 -6.78 6.76 3.93
CA ARG A 88 -8.08 6.63 3.24
C ARG A 88 -8.17 7.54 2.02
N LYS A 89 -7.85 8.82 2.16
CA LYS A 89 -7.83 9.77 1.02
C LYS A 89 -6.87 9.36 -0.09
N ARG A 90 -5.75 8.70 0.25
CA ARG A 90 -4.80 8.19 -0.75
C ARG A 90 -5.37 6.99 -1.50
N VAL A 91 -6.03 6.07 -0.81
CA VAL A 91 -6.70 4.92 -1.44
C VAL A 91 -7.83 5.40 -2.34
N GLU A 92 -8.65 6.34 -1.89
CA GLU A 92 -9.72 6.95 -2.69
C GLU A 92 -9.17 7.62 -3.96
N ARG A 93 -8.11 8.43 -3.83
CA ARG A 93 -7.45 9.05 -5.00
C ARG A 93 -6.83 8.01 -5.94
N PHE A 94 -6.27 6.93 -5.41
CA PHE A 94 -5.74 5.85 -6.24
C PHE A 94 -6.87 5.18 -7.03
N ALA A 95 -8.01 4.91 -6.41
CA ALA A 95 -9.19 4.35 -7.08
C ALA A 95 -9.69 5.27 -8.21
N GLU A 96 -9.79 6.59 -7.96
CA GLU A 96 -10.20 7.58 -8.96
C GLU A 96 -9.26 7.64 -10.18
N ASN A 97 -7.95 7.40 -9.97
CA ASN A 97 -6.93 7.50 -11.02
C ASN A 97 -6.42 6.13 -11.50
N PHE A 98 -7.10 5.03 -11.13
CA PHE A 98 -6.62 3.68 -11.35
C PHE A 98 -6.35 3.40 -12.83
N ASN A 99 -7.31 3.72 -13.70
CA ASN A 99 -7.21 3.48 -15.15
C ASN A 99 -6.04 4.26 -15.77
N GLU A 100 -5.80 5.49 -15.34
CA GLU A 100 -4.69 6.31 -15.83
C GLU A 100 -3.34 5.77 -15.34
N ALA A 101 -3.26 5.34 -14.08
CA ALA A 101 -2.07 4.68 -13.54
C ALA A 101 -1.74 3.39 -14.31
N VAL A 102 -2.75 2.56 -14.61
CA VAL A 102 -2.59 1.36 -15.44
C VAL A 102 -2.15 1.71 -16.84
N ARG A 103 -2.75 2.73 -17.48
CA ARG A 103 -2.37 3.19 -18.82
C ARG A 103 -0.89 3.57 -18.89
N LEU A 104 -0.41 4.38 -17.94
CA LEU A 104 0.99 4.78 -17.85
C LEU A 104 1.92 3.57 -17.63
N TYR A 105 1.54 2.65 -16.75
CA TYR A 105 2.32 1.43 -16.49
C TYR A 105 2.42 0.53 -17.74
N ARG A 106 1.33 0.38 -18.50
CA ARG A 106 1.31 -0.36 -19.76
C ARG A 106 2.27 0.23 -20.80
N ILE A 107 2.31 1.56 -20.92
CA ILE A 107 3.25 2.25 -21.81
C ILE A 107 4.70 1.97 -21.40
N GLU A 108 5.00 2.11 -20.11
CA GLU A 108 6.35 1.87 -19.58
C GLU A 108 6.80 0.43 -19.80
N LYS A 109 5.92 -0.55 -19.54
CA LYS A 109 6.22 -1.98 -19.65
C LYS A 109 6.01 -2.58 -21.04
N LYS A 110 5.43 -1.81 -21.98
CA LYS A 110 5.10 -2.24 -23.34
C LYS A 110 4.19 -3.48 -23.38
N ILE A 111 3.09 -3.44 -22.63
CA ILE A 111 2.05 -4.50 -22.53
C ILE A 111 0.64 -3.95 -22.82
#